data_AF-C5KTE4-F1
#
_entry.id   AF-C5KTE4-F1
#
_cell.length_a   1.000
_cell.length_b   1.000
_cell.length_c   1.000
_cell.angle_alpha   90.00
_cell.angle_beta   90.00
_cell.angle_gamma   90.00
#
_symmetry.space_group_name_H-M   'P 1'
#
loop_
_entity.id
_entity.type
_entity.pdbx_description
1 polymer ?
#
loop_
_entity_poly.entity_id
_entity_poly.type
_entity_poly.pdbx_seq_one_letter_code
_entity_poly.pdbx_strand_id
1 'polypeptide(L)'
;MVSKKDEPPGNGLDEDAFPAFRDLLRALADYTKLTGFRYDPRDFQDPSNCDPAVSSIVKDYQRRLVTGSDPELWRQAVNAVRCAEQEGIRTVMMATCRDLGVWPQNVDASEKSSMAWQDTSEPLDKIALALYNQQHNVADSEGYQAVSRTASFISDFVYATVGSEKPELHQGEKSKLMLTAFLNRVKEYQAQREVDIGRQEPETYKRIRGTVLSAMEGWAPPSLVAYIGDWTSDNFPSPTTAALLGFGVVAAATAIGVAAAMSRSKKNKERRHD
;
A
#
# COMPACT_ATOMS: atom_id res chain seq x y z
N MET A 1 1.52 19.34 -34.96
CA MET A 1 1.46 19.05 -33.51
C MET A 1 0.39 19.95 -32.92
N VAL A 2 -0.82 19.43 -32.73
CA VAL A 2 -1.92 20.18 -32.11
C VAL A 2 -1.61 20.25 -30.62
N SER A 3 -1.50 21.47 -30.09
CA SER A 3 -1.23 21.70 -28.67
C SER A 3 -2.46 21.21 -27.89
N LYS A 4 -2.30 20.15 -27.09
CA LYS A 4 -3.34 19.53 -26.23
C LYS A 4 -3.79 20.42 -25.06
N LYS A 5 -3.61 21.74 -25.16
CA LYS A 5 -3.71 22.67 -24.03
C LYS A 5 -5.15 23.02 -23.62
N ASP A 6 -6.13 22.59 -24.42
CA ASP A 6 -7.55 22.91 -24.22
C ASP A 6 -8.44 21.69 -23.95
N GLU A 7 -7.86 20.50 -23.67
CA GLU A 7 -8.68 19.43 -23.13
C GLU A 7 -9.17 19.87 -21.73
N PRO A 8 -10.50 19.96 -21.50
CA PRO A 8 -11.03 20.26 -20.18
C PRO A 8 -10.41 19.30 -19.17
N PRO A 9 -10.12 19.73 -17.93
CA PRO A 9 -9.50 18.86 -16.92
C PRO A 9 -10.25 17.53 -16.95
N GLY A 10 -9.55 16.48 -17.40
CA GLY A 10 -10.17 15.19 -17.72
C GLY A 10 -11.02 14.74 -16.54
N ASN A 11 -12.05 13.94 -16.80
CA ASN A 11 -13.13 13.50 -15.89
C ASN A 11 -12.69 12.84 -14.56
N GLY A 12 -11.42 12.97 -14.16
CA GLY A 12 -10.82 12.57 -12.89
C GLY A 12 -10.46 11.10 -12.89
N LEU A 13 -11.27 10.29 -13.56
CA LEU A 13 -11.07 8.88 -13.85
C LEU A 13 -10.59 8.66 -15.31
N ASP A 14 -9.80 7.61 -15.49
CA ASP A 14 -9.28 7.12 -16.76
C ASP A 14 -10.10 5.89 -17.18
N GLU A 15 -11.12 6.12 -18.01
CA GLU A 15 -12.03 5.07 -18.50
C GLU A 15 -11.35 4.08 -19.46
N ASP A 16 -10.19 4.44 -20.01
CA ASP A 16 -9.43 3.62 -20.96
C ASP A 16 -8.45 2.69 -20.25
N ALA A 17 -8.09 3.00 -18.99
CA ALA A 17 -7.30 2.12 -18.14
C ALA A 17 -8.02 0.79 -17.83
N PHE A 18 -9.35 0.82 -17.74
CA PHE A 18 -10.20 -0.34 -17.43
C PHE A 18 -11.39 -0.43 -18.39
N PRO A 19 -11.18 -0.83 -19.66
CA PRO A 19 -12.21 -0.81 -20.70
C PRO A 19 -13.48 -1.61 -20.39
N ALA A 20 -13.40 -2.68 -19.60
CA ALA A 20 -14.56 -3.49 -19.22
C ALA A 20 -15.48 -2.75 -18.24
N PHE A 21 -14.97 -1.71 -17.57
CA PHE A 21 -15.70 -0.82 -16.66
C PHE A 21 -16.12 0.50 -17.29
N ARG A 22 -15.76 0.76 -18.56
CA ARG A 22 -15.95 2.06 -19.22
C ARG A 22 -17.38 2.58 -19.10
N ASP A 23 -18.39 1.76 -19.36
CA ASP A 23 -19.79 2.22 -19.31
C ASP A 23 -20.24 2.54 -17.89
N LEU A 24 -19.75 1.79 -16.90
CA LEU A 24 -19.98 2.08 -15.48
C LEU A 24 -19.32 3.41 -15.09
N LEU A 25 -18.05 3.59 -15.45
CA LEU A 25 -17.27 4.79 -15.14
C LEU A 25 -17.90 6.05 -15.76
N ARG A 26 -18.38 5.95 -17.01
CA ARG A 26 -19.12 7.04 -17.68
C ARG A 26 -20.41 7.37 -16.97
N ALA A 27 -21.20 6.37 -16.62
CA ALA A 27 -22.47 6.55 -15.91
C ALA A 27 -22.28 7.19 -14.53
N LEU A 28 -21.13 6.96 -13.90
CA LEU A 28 -20.79 7.45 -12.56
C LEU A 28 -19.89 8.69 -12.57
N ALA A 29 -19.61 9.30 -13.73
CA ALA A 29 -18.67 10.41 -13.85
C ALA A 29 -19.02 11.58 -12.92
N ASP A 30 -20.28 11.99 -12.87
CA ASP A 30 -20.70 13.10 -11.99
C ASP A 30 -20.75 12.70 -10.51
N TYR A 31 -21.15 11.47 -10.21
CA TYR A 31 -21.09 10.91 -8.85
C TYR A 31 -19.65 10.98 -8.30
N THR A 32 -18.66 10.58 -9.10
CA THR A 32 -17.27 10.51 -8.66
C THR A 32 -16.67 11.88 -8.32
N LYS A 33 -17.15 12.96 -8.94
CA LYS A 33 -16.75 14.34 -8.61
C LYS A 33 -17.27 14.76 -7.23
N LEU A 34 -18.46 14.30 -6.85
CA LEU A 34 -19.09 14.61 -5.56
C LEU A 34 -18.43 13.85 -4.40
N THR A 35 -18.01 12.62 -4.64
CA THR A 35 -17.49 11.73 -3.59
C THR A 35 -15.96 11.71 -3.49
N GLY A 36 -15.27 12.50 -4.31
CA GLY A 36 -13.80 12.48 -4.36
C GLY A 36 -13.26 11.15 -4.90
N PHE A 37 -13.93 10.58 -5.89
CA PHE A 37 -13.54 9.34 -6.59
C PHE A 37 -13.61 8.08 -5.73
N ARG A 38 -14.51 8.06 -4.74
CA ARG A 38 -14.79 6.90 -3.90
C ARG A 38 -16.17 6.33 -4.20
N TYR A 39 -16.31 5.02 -4.12
CA TYR A 39 -17.61 4.37 -4.27
C TYR A 39 -18.17 3.98 -2.89
N ASP A 40 -19.41 4.40 -2.62
CA ASP A 40 -20.16 3.97 -1.45
C ASP A 40 -21.46 3.28 -1.88
N PRO A 41 -21.66 1.98 -1.56
CA PRO A 41 -22.87 1.28 -1.96
C PRO A 41 -24.15 1.88 -1.36
N ARG A 42 -24.07 2.62 -0.25
CA ARG A 42 -25.24 3.22 0.42
C ARG A 42 -25.93 4.27 -0.45
N ASP A 43 -25.17 4.96 -1.31
CA ASP A 43 -25.70 5.99 -2.20
C ASP A 43 -26.61 5.42 -3.31
N PHE A 44 -26.51 4.11 -3.56
CA PHE A 44 -27.26 3.40 -4.61
C PHE A 44 -28.37 2.49 -4.06
N GLN A 45 -28.58 2.47 -2.73
CA GLN A 45 -29.64 1.68 -2.10
C GLN A 45 -31.01 2.35 -2.22
N ASP A 46 -31.05 3.68 -2.20
CA ASP A 46 -32.28 4.46 -2.34
C ASP A 46 -32.46 4.91 -3.82
N PRO A 47 -33.54 4.47 -4.50
CA PRO A 47 -33.84 4.90 -5.86
C PRO A 47 -34.05 6.41 -6.02
N SER A 48 -34.33 7.14 -4.95
CA SER A 48 -34.50 8.60 -4.99
C SER A 48 -33.18 9.37 -5.02
N ASN A 49 -32.06 8.73 -4.65
CA ASN A 49 -30.74 9.35 -4.59
C ASN A 49 -29.95 9.26 -5.91
N CYS A 50 -30.42 8.46 -6.87
CA CYS A 50 -29.68 8.15 -8.08
C CYS A 50 -30.61 8.13 -9.30
N ASP A 51 -30.10 8.59 -10.44
CA ASP A 51 -30.81 8.46 -11.73
C ASP A 51 -31.15 6.97 -11.97
N PRO A 52 -32.42 6.63 -12.30
CA PRO A 52 -32.81 5.25 -12.59
C PRO A 52 -31.95 4.54 -13.63
N ALA A 53 -31.45 5.27 -14.64
CA ALA A 53 -30.56 4.73 -15.67
C ALA A 53 -29.20 4.34 -15.08
N VAL A 54 -28.62 5.21 -14.23
CA VAL A 54 -27.36 4.94 -13.52
C VAL A 54 -27.53 3.75 -12.56
N SER A 55 -28.63 3.71 -11.80
CA SER A 55 -28.95 2.59 -10.91
C SER A 55 -29.05 1.26 -11.66
N SER A 56 -29.64 1.27 -12.86
CA SER A 56 -29.73 0.08 -13.70
C SER A 56 -28.34 -0.41 -14.17
N ILE A 57 -27.44 0.50 -14.56
CA ILE A 57 -26.07 0.15 -14.98
C ILE A 57 -25.29 -0.43 -13.79
N VAL A 58 -25.35 0.22 -12.63
CA VAL A 58 -24.71 -0.27 -11.40
C VAL A 58 -25.17 -1.70 -11.07
N LYS A 59 -26.47 -1.96 -11.09
CA LYS A 59 -27.05 -3.29 -10.83
C LYS A 59 -26.63 -4.34 -11.85
N ASP A 60 -26.51 -3.97 -13.13
CA ASP A 60 -26.02 -4.87 -14.17
C ASP A 60 -24.58 -5.34 -13.89
N TYR A 61 -23.69 -4.39 -13.61
CA TYR A 61 -22.29 -4.67 -13.29
C TYR A 61 -22.16 -5.49 -11.99
N GLN A 62 -22.93 -5.13 -10.96
CA GLN A 62 -22.98 -5.90 -9.71
C GLN A 62 -23.34 -7.35 -9.96
N ARG A 63 -24.43 -7.58 -10.72
CA ARG A 63 -24.87 -8.92 -11.10
C ARG A 63 -23.78 -9.67 -11.85
N ARG A 64 -23.15 -9.07 -12.88
CA ARG A 64 -22.10 -9.70 -13.69
C ARG A 64 -20.87 -10.10 -12.86
N LEU A 65 -20.47 -9.29 -11.88
CA LEU A 65 -19.37 -9.60 -10.95
C LEU A 65 -19.73 -10.73 -9.98
N VAL A 66 -20.96 -10.74 -9.47
CA VAL A 66 -21.45 -11.79 -8.56
C VAL A 66 -21.55 -13.13 -9.29
N THR A 67 -22.19 -13.15 -10.46
CA THR A 67 -22.40 -14.39 -11.25
C THR A 67 -21.14 -14.86 -11.98
N GLY A 68 -20.15 -13.99 -12.18
CA GLY A 68 -18.97 -14.29 -12.99
C GLY A 68 -19.30 -14.49 -14.47
N SER A 69 -20.42 -13.93 -14.96
CA SER A 69 -20.85 -14.10 -16.36
C SER A 69 -19.98 -13.37 -17.37
N ASP A 70 -19.09 -12.49 -16.90
CA ASP A 70 -18.14 -11.75 -17.73
C ASP A 70 -16.70 -11.94 -17.20
N PRO A 71 -15.91 -12.83 -17.83
CA PRO A 71 -14.53 -13.09 -17.42
C PRO A 71 -13.59 -11.90 -17.58
N GLU A 72 -13.85 -11.03 -18.56
CA GLU A 72 -13.00 -9.87 -18.84
C GLU A 72 -13.23 -8.77 -17.80
N LEU A 73 -14.50 -8.55 -17.41
CA LEU A 73 -14.84 -7.70 -16.28
C LEU A 73 -14.15 -8.17 -14.99
N TRP A 74 -14.18 -9.48 -14.72
CA TRP A 74 -13.52 -10.05 -13.54
C TRP A 74 -12.00 -9.87 -13.59
N ARG A 75 -11.36 -10.13 -14.74
CA ARG A 75 -9.92 -9.93 -14.93
C ARG A 75 -9.51 -8.49 -14.65
N GLN A 76 -10.28 -7.52 -15.14
CA GLN A 76 -10.02 -6.10 -14.87
C GLN A 76 -10.30 -5.70 -13.43
N ALA A 77 -11.30 -6.28 -12.77
CA ALA A 77 -11.57 -6.09 -11.35
C ALA A 77 -10.36 -6.49 -10.50
N VAL A 78 -9.81 -7.68 -10.74
CA VAL A 78 -8.60 -8.17 -10.04
C VAL A 78 -7.40 -7.24 -10.30
N ASN A 79 -7.23 -6.76 -11.53
CA ASN A 79 -6.15 -5.82 -11.86
C ASN A 79 -6.32 -4.47 -11.15
N ALA A 80 -7.53 -3.92 -11.11
CA ALA A 80 -7.84 -2.67 -10.42
C ALA A 80 -7.57 -2.77 -8.91
N VAL A 81 -8.06 -3.84 -8.27
CA VAL A 81 -7.78 -4.11 -6.85
C VAL A 81 -6.29 -4.19 -6.58
N ARG A 82 -5.53 -4.92 -7.41
CA ARG A 82 -4.07 -5.00 -7.28
C ARG A 82 -3.39 -3.64 -7.44
N CYS A 83 -3.82 -2.82 -8.39
CA CYS A 83 -3.29 -1.47 -8.58
C CYS A 83 -3.57 -0.58 -7.36
N ALA A 84 -4.80 -0.61 -6.83
CA ALA A 84 -5.18 0.13 -5.62
C ALA A 84 -4.38 -0.33 -4.39
N GLU A 85 -4.22 -1.64 -4.19
CA GLU A 85 -3.40 -2.20 -3.11
C GLU A 85 -1.93 -1.73 -3.20
N GLN A 86 -1.32 -1.81 -4.38
CA GLN A 86 0.07 -1.38 -4.58
C GLN A 86 0.24 0.11 -4.29
N GLU A 87 -0.70 0.94 -4.72
CA GLU A 87 -0.67 2.37 -4.43
C GLU A 87 -0.83 2.66 -2.94
N GLY A 88 -1.74 1.94 -2.26
CA GLY A 88 -1.92 2.04 -0.81
C GLY A 88 -0.63 1.72 -0.07
N ILE A 89 0.03 0.61 -0.40
CA ILE A 89 1.33 0.23 0.20
C ILE A 89 2.39 1.30 -0.06
N ARG A 90 2.51 1.77 -1.31
CA ARG A 90 3.47 2.83 -1.66
C ARG A 90 3.24 4.09 -0.82
N THR A 91 1.98 4.51 -0.70
CA THR A 91 1.58 5.68 0.09
C THR A 91 1.94 5.54 1.56
N VAL A 92 1.69 4.37 2.15
CA VAL A 92 2.07 4.04 3.54
C VAL A 92 3.57 4.10 3.74
N MET A 93 4.35 3.48 2.85
CA MET A 93 5.81 3.47 2.95
C MET A 93 6.36 4.89 2.89
N MET A 94 5.87 5.70 1.95
CA MET A 94 6.26 7.11 1.82
C MET A 94 5.91 7.94 3.06
N ALA A 95 4.68 7.82 3.56
CA ALA A 95 4.23 8.53 4.75
C ALA A 95 5.09 8.16 5.96
N THR A 96 5.39 6.87 6.13
CA THR A 96 6.26 6.36 7.19
C THR A 96 7.67 6.92 7.07
N CYS A 97 8.28 6.88 5.87
CA CYS A 97 9.61 7.45 5.65
C CYS A 97 9.68 8.95 5.94
N ARG A 98 8.61 9.70 5.62
CA ARG A 98 8.49 11.14 5.94
C ARG A 98 8.40 11.38 7.45
N ASP A 99 7.54 10.63 8.13
CA ASP A 99 7.37 10.74 9.59
C ASP A 99 8.67 10.43 10.36
N LEU A 100 9.44 9.46 9.85
CA LEU A 100 10.73 9.07 10.43
C LEU A 100 11.88 10.05 10.12
N GLY A 101 11.65 11.04 9.26
CA GLY A 101 12.68 11.98 8.80
C GLY A 101 13.75 11.33 7.93
N VAL A 102 13.47 10.17 7.32
CA VAL A 102 14.37 9.51 6.36
C VAL A 102 14.04 9.84 4.90
N TRP A 103 12.96 10.59 4.68
CA TRP A 103 12.58 11.04 3.35
C TRP A 103 13.64 12.01 2.79
N PRO A 104 14.14 11.77 1.56
CA PRO A 104 15.18 12.63 1.01
C PRO A 104 14.71 14.09 0.83
N GLN A 105 15.54 15.05 1.25
CA GLN A 105 15.23 16.49 1.12
C GLN A 105 15.96 17.18 -0.04
N ASN A 106 17.19 16.76 -0.34
CA ASN A 106 18.06 17.40 -1.35
C ASN A 106 18.80 16.32 -2.16
N VAL A 107 18.05 15.53 -2.93
CA VAL A 107 18.66 14.52 -3.81
C VAL A 107 19.12 15.21 -5.08
N ASP A 108 20.38 15.03 -5.45
CA ASP A 108 20.85 15.45 -6.77
C ASP A 108 20.06 14.69 -7.84
N ALA A 109 19.54 15.39 -8.85
CA ALA A 109 18.73 14.78 -9.91
C ALA A 109 19.47 13.65 -10.68
N SER A 110 20.79 13.54 -10.51
CA SER A 110 21.62 12.45 -11.04
C SER A 110 21.56 11.15 -10.23
N GLU A 111 21.16 11.20 -8.96
CA GLU A 111 21.13 10.03 -8.08
C GLU A 111 19.88 9.17 -8.35
N LYS A 112 19.98 8.38 -9.42
CA LYS A 112 18.96 7.40 -9.77
C LYS A 112 19.17 6.13 -8.95
N SER A 113 18.16 5.77 -8.17
CA SER A 113 18.09 4.42 -7.61
C SER A 113 17.87 3.42 -8.75
N SER A 114 18.74 2.41 -8.86
CA SER A 114 18.52 1.26 -9.74
C SER A 114 17.52 0.26 -9.16
N MET A 115 17.06 0.49 -7.93
CA MET A 115 16.20 -0.42 -7.18
C MET A 115 14.72 -0.11 -7.45
N ALA A 116 13.92 -1.17 -7.63
CA ALA A 116 12.47 -1.05 -7.66
C ALA A 116 11.95 -0.64 -6.28
N TRP A 117 10.95 0.23 -6.21
CA TRP A 117 10.42 0.70 -4.92
C TRP A 117 9.80 -0.42 -4.07
N GLN A 118 9.39 -1.53 -4.70
CA GLN A 118 8.88 -2.73 -4.05
C GLN A 118 9.96 -3.59 -3.39
N ASP A 119 11.24 -3.32 -3.66
CA ASP A 119 12.35 -4.05 -3.04
C ASP A 119 12.58 -3.49 -1.63
N THR A 120 12.10 -4.23 -0.64
CA THR A 120 12.24 -3.91 0.78
C THR A 120 13.42 -4.66 1.42
N SER A 121 14.30 -5.27 0.61
CA SER A 121 15.46 -6.02 1.11
C SER A 121 16.62 -5.12 1.51
N GLU A 122 16.66 -3.88 1.05
CA GLU A 122 17.70 -2.90 1.38
C GLU A 122 17.43 -2.14 2.70
N PRO A 123 18.42 -1.41 3.22
CA PRO A 123 18.23 -0.46 4.33
C PRO A 123 17.18 0.62 4.05
N LEU A 124 16.59 1.17 5.13
CA LEU A 124 15.43 2.05 5.05
C LEU A 124 15.67 3.36 4.27
N ASP A 125 16.87 3.93 4.36
CA ASP A 125 17.30 5.11 3.61
C ASP A 125 17.30 4.86 2.10
N LYS A 126 17.81 3.70 1.66
CA LYS A 126 17.76 3.31 0.23
C LYS A 126 16.34 3.05 -0.25
N ILE A 127 15.49 2.44 0.58
CA ILE A 127 14.06 2.27 0.28
C ILE A 127 13.40 3.64 0.10
N ALA A 128 13.67 4.59 1.01
CA ALA A 128 13.14 5.95 0.92
C ALA A 128 13.59 6.67 -0.37
N LEU A 129 14.85 6.51 -0.77
CA LEU A 129 15.37 7.04 -2.04
C LEU A 129 14.70 6.41 -3.26
N ALA A 130 14.46 5.09 -3.26
CA ALA A 130 13.74 4.42 -4.35
C ALA A 130 12.29 4.90 -4.46
N LEU A 131 11.59 5.07 -3.34
CA LEU A 131 10.24 5.64 -3.30
C LEU A 131 10.21 7.08 -3.80
N TYR A 132 11.18 7.90 -3.38
CA TYR A 132 11.33 9.29 -3.83
C TYR A 132 11.50 9.36 -5.36
N ASN A 133 12.43 8.58 -5.90
CA ASN A 133 12.69 8.53 -7.34
C ASN A 133 11.47 8.05 -8.11
N GLN A 134 10.78 7.01 -7.61
CA GLN A 134 9.54 6.54 -8.22
C GLN A 134 8.47 7.64 -8.22
N GLN A 135 8.27 8.36 -7.11
CA GLN A 135 7.29 9.44 -7.04
C GLN A 135 7.56 10.51 -8.10
N HIS A 136 8.82 10.89 -8.32
CA HIS A 136 9.19 11.89 -9.32
C HIS A 136 8.98 11.37 -10.75
N ASN A 137 9.41 10.14 -11.05
CA ASN A 137 9.18 9.52 -12.35
C ASN A 137 7.69 9.41 -12.70
N VAL A 138 6.86 9.22 -11.67
CA VAL A 138 5.41 9.10 -11.79
C VAL A 138 4.70 10.46 -11.86
N ALA A 139 5.22 11.48 -11.18
CA ALA A 139 4.66 12.83 -11.22
C ALA A 139 4.67 13.41 -12.65
N ASP A 140 5.66 13.03 -13.45
CA ASP A 140 5.78 13.43 -14.85
C ASP A 140 4.94 12.57 -15.80
N SER A 141 4.35 11.48 -15.31
CA SER A 141 3.51 10.59 -16.13
C SER A 141 2.08 11.14 -16.21
N GLU A 142 1.74 11.72 -17.38
CA GLU A 142 0.36 12.05 -17.71
C GLU A 142 -0.50 10.78 -17.58
N GLY A 143 -1.45 10.80 -16.64
CA GLY A 143 -2.43 9.73 -16.47
C GLY A 143 -2.23 8.82 -15.26
N TYR A 144 -1.05 8.74 -14.64
CA TYR A 144 -0.85 7.82 -13.50
C TYR A 144 -1.85 8.08 -12.36
N GLN A 145 -2.05 9.35 -12.01
CA GLN A 145 -2.99 9.74 -10.97
C GLN A 145 -4.44 9.38 -11.33
N ALA A 146 -4.81 9.48 -12.60
CA ALA A 146 -6.14 9.11 -13.08
C ALA A 146 -6.34 7.59 -13.05
N VAL A 147 -5.35 6.82 -13.50
CA VAL A 147 -5.34 5.35 -13.41
C VAL A 147 -5.47 4.89 -11.96
N SER A 148 -4.68 5.48 -11.06
CA SER A 148 -4.67 5.16 -9.63
C SER A 148 -6.04 5.42 -8.97
N ARG A 149 -6.63 6.59 -9.22
CA ARG A 149 -7.99 6.90 -8.74
C ARG A 149 -9.05 5.95 -9.31
N THR A 150 -8.94 5.61 -10.59
CA THR A 150 -9.88 4.68 -11.24
C THR A 150 -9.77 3.28 -10.66
N ALA A 151 -8.54 2.80 -10.43
CA ALA A 151 -8.29 1.53 -9.77
C ALA A 151 -8.89 1.51 -8.36
N SER A 152 -8.70 2.58 -7.58
CA SER A 152 -9.29 2.72 -6.25
C SER A 152 -10.82 2.70 -6.28
N PHE A 153 -11.43 3.45 -7.19
CA PHE A 153 -12.89 3.49 -7.35
C PHE A 153 -13.47 2.11 -7.71
N ILE A 154 -12.86 1.42 -8.69
CA ILE A 154 -13.26 0.06 -9.08
C ILE A 154 -13.04 -0.91 -7.92
N SER A 155 -11.95 -0.78 -7.17
CA SER A 155 -11.67 -1.62 -5.99
C SER A 155 -12.78 -1.49 -4.95
N ASP A 156 -13.18 -0.26 -4.58
CA ASP A 156 -14.31 -0.01 -3.68
C ASP A 156 -15.60 -0.64 -4.21
N PHE A 157 -15.90 -0.44 -5.50
CA PHE A 157 -17.08 -1.03 -6.16
C PHE A 157 -17.09 -2.55 -6.08
N VAL A 158 -15.96 -3.19 -6.37
CA VAL A 158 -15.82 -4.65 -6.37
C VAL A 158 -16.00 -5.19 -4.95
N TYR A 159 -15.31 -4.63 -3.95
CA TYR A 159 -15.46 -5.08 -2.55
C TYR A 159 -16.88 -4.89 -2.02
N ALA A 160 -17.53 -3.77 -2.36
CA ALA A 160 -18.92 -3.53 -2.00
C ALA A 160 -19.90 -4.52 -2.65
N THR A 161 -19.53 -5.08 -3.81
CA THR A 161 -20.38 -5.96 -4.60
C THR A 161 -20.23 -7.44 -4.24
N VAL A 162 -19.00 -7.95 -4.24
CA VAL A 162 -18.71 -9.39 -4.07
C VAL A 162 -18.18 -9.74 -2.69
N GLY A 163 -17.98 -8.74 -1.83
CA GLY A 163 -17.43 -8.91 -0.50
C GLY A 163 -15.93 -9.23 -0.49
N SER A 164 -15.43 -9.55 0.69
CA SER A 164 -14.02 -9.87 0.94
C SER A 164 -13.75 -11.38 1.01
N GLU A 165 -14.61 -12.21 0.42
CA GLU A 165 -14.48 -13.68 0.52
C GLU A 165 -13.86 -14.30 -0.74
N LYS A 166 -13.74 -13.56 -1.86
CA LYS A 166 -13.22 -14.10 -3.12
C LYS A 166 -11.68 -14.19 -3.10
N PRO A 167 -11.08 -15.40 -3.10
CA PRO A 167 -9.63 -15.61 -2.99
C PRO A 167 -8.81 -14.86 -4.04
N GLU A 168 -9.33 -14.70 -5.25
CA GLU A 168 -8.64 -14.04 -6.36
C GLU A 168 -8.49 -12.53 -6.14
N LEU A 169 -9.34 -11.93 -5.31
CA LEU A 169 -9.19 -10.55 -4.84
C LEU A 169 -8.15 -10.43 -3.72
N HIS A 170 -7.69 -11.55 -3.17
CA HIS A 170 -6.66 -11.59 -2.14
C HIS A 170 -5.29 -11.92 -2.74
N GLN A 171 -4.76 -11.00 -3.54
CA GLN A 171 -3.28 -10.92 -3.67
C GLN A 171 -2.62 -10.40 -2.39
N GLY A 172 -3.44 -10.14 -1.37
CA GLY A 172 -3.08 -9.73 -0.02
C GLY A 172 -1.86 -10.44 0.56
N GLU A 173 -1.56 -11.70 0.26
CA GLU A 173 -0.33 -12.34 0.78
C GLU A 173 0.95 -11.62 0.33
N LYS A 174 1.07 -11.26 -0.95
CA LYS A 174 2.26 -10.52 -1.44
C LYS A 174 2.32 -9.12 -0.86
N SER A 175 1.17 -8.45 -0.81
CA SER A 175 0.99 -7.12 -0.23
C SER A 175 1.37 -7.10 1.26
N LYS A 176 0.92 -8.11 2.02
CA LYS A 176 1.27 -8.33 3.44
C LYS A 176 2.75 -8.58 3.61
N LEU A 177 3.33 -9.50 2.83
CA LEU A 177 4.77 -9.81 2.90
C LEU A 177 5.64 -8.58 2.64
N MET A 178 5.31 -7.79 1.62
CA MET A 178 6.02 -6.55 1.28
C MET A 178 5.94 -5.55 2.43
N LEU A 179 4.73 -5.30 2.94
CA LEU A 179 4.55 -4.30 4.00
C LEU A 179 5.18 -4.76 5.33
N THR A 180 5.07 -6.04 5.68
CA THR A 180 5.78 -6.60 6.84
C THR A 180 7.29 -6.51 6.69
N ALA A 181 7.84 -6.81 5.52
CA ALA A 181 9.28 -6.67 5.27
C ALA A 181 9.73 -5.22 5.40
N PHE A 182 8.97 -4.25 4.87
CA PHE A 182 9.22 -2.83 5.07
C PHE A 182 9.16 -2.43 6.56
N LEU A 183 8.13 -2.85 7.30
CA LEU A 183 7.99 -2.50 8.71
C LEU A 183 9.08 -3.13 9.59
N ASN A 184 9.63 -4.28 9.19
CA ASN A 184 10.84 -4.83 9.81
C ASN A 184 12.05 -3.90 9.59
N ARG A 185 12.22 -3.31 8.40
CA ARG A 185 13.27 -2.30 8.16
C ARG A 185 13.06 -1.03 8.99
N VAL A 186 11.80 -0.63 9.20
CA VAL A 186 11.47 0.48 10.11
C VAL A 186 11.89 0.16 11.55
N LYS A 187 11.60 -1.06 12.03
CA LYS A 187 12.00 -1.51 13.37
C LYS A 187 13.51 -1.55 13.54
N GLU A 188 14.23 -2.11 12.58
CA GLU A 188 15.70 -2.15 12.56
C GLU A 188 16.30 -0.74 12.59
N TYR A 189 15.77 0.18 11.77
CA TYR A 189 16.20 1.57 11.74
C TYR A 189 15.99 2.28 13.09
N GLN A 190 14.84 2.07 13.74
CA GLN A 190 14.57 2.63 15.06
C GLN A 190 15.53 2.09 16.12
N ALA A 191 15.77 0.77 16.13
CA ALA A 191 16.73 0.16 17.06
C ALA A 191 18.14 0.74 16.89
N GLN A 192 18.59 0.97 15.65
CA GLN A 192 19.88 1.60 15.38
C GLN A 192 19.92 3.06 15.90
N ARG A 193 18.87 3.85 15.66
CA ARG A 193 18.78 5.23 16.17
C ARG A 193 18.77 5.31 17.70
N GLU A 194 18.11 4.37 18.36
CA GLU A 194 18.10 4.29 19.83
C GLU A 194 19.51 4.07 20.39
N VAL A 195 20.31 3.23 19.73
CA VAL A 195 21.72 3.01 20.07
C VAL A 195 22.56 4.28 19.86
N ASP A 196 22.37 4.95 18.73
CA ASP A 196 23.16 6.13 18.37
C ASP A 196 22.86 7.35 19.27
N ILE A 197 21.59 7.52 19.68
CA ILE A 197 21.13 8.65 20.50
C ILE A 197 21.22 8.33 22.00
N GLY A 198 21.26 7.05 22.37
CA GLY A 198 21.26 6.59 23.76
C GLY A 198 19.94 6.80 24.50
N ARG A 199 18.83 7.01 23.77
CA ARG A 199 17.49 7.22 24.35
C ARG A 199 16.41 6.57 23.49
N GLN A 200 15.54 5.81 24.12
CA GLN A 200 14.31 5.31 23.52
C GLN A 200 13.21 6.37 23.57
N GLU A 201 12.49 6.55 22.46
CA GLU A 201 11.34 7.45 22.35
C GLU A 201 10.05 6.63 22.15
N PRO A 202 9.34 6.27 23.23
CA PRO A 202 8.15 5.42 23.15
C PRO A 202 7.03 5.98 22.26
N GLU A 203 6.97 7.30 22.10
CA GLU A 203 5.97 7.97 21.26
C GLU A 203 6.20 7.74 19.76
N THR A 204 7.41 7.41 19.33
CA THR A 204 7.72 7.17 17.91
C THR A 204 6.96 5.97 17.37
N TYR A 205 6.84 4.89 18.14
CA TYR A 205 6.08 3.70 17.74
C TYR A 205 4.58 3.96 17.61
N LYS A 206 4.01 4.69 18.56
CA LYS A 206 2.60 5.12 18.52
C LYS A 206 2.33 6.02 17.31
N ARG A 207 3.25 6.93 17.01
CA ARG A 207 3.19 7.83 15.85
C ARG A 207 3.27 7.04 14.53
N ILE A 208 4.23 6.13 14.39
CA ILE A 208 4.37 5.27 13.19
C ILE A 208 3.08 4.48 12.95
N ARG A 209 2.50 3.85 13.99
CA ARG A 209 1.23 3.14 13.86
C ARG A 209 0.10 4.05 13.38
N GLY A 210 -0.02 5.24 13.95
CA GLY A 210 -1.00 6.25 13.52
C GLY A 210 -0.81 6.67 12.06
N THR A 211 0.44 6.88 11.64
CA THR A 211 0.80 7.24 10.27
C THR A 211 0.48 6.10 9.30
N VAL A 212 0.83 4.87 9.64
CA VAL A 212 0.56 3.69 8.80
C VAL A 212 -0.95 3.50 8.61
N LEU A 213 -1.73 3.52 9.69
CA LEU A 213 -3.17 3.32 9.61
C LEU A 213 -3.87 4.44 8.84
N SER A 214 -3.53 5.70 9.13
CA SER A 214 -4.13 6.85 8.43
C SER A 214 -3.75 6.90 6.94
N ALA A 215 -2.54 6.49 6.56
CA ALA A 215 -2.14 6.42 5.15
C ALA A 215 -2.84 5.28 4.38
N MET A 216 -3.36 4.26 5.07
CA MET A 216 -4.14 3.18 4.46
C MET A 216 -5.62 3.53 4.32
N GLU A 217 -6.12 4.50 5.10
CA GLU A 217 -7.53 4.89 5.06
C GLU A 217 -7.92 5.31 3.64
N GLY A 218 -8.78 4.50 3.04
CA GLY A 218 -9.33 4.76 1.72
C GLY A 218 -8.57 4.19 0.53
N TRP A 219 -7.40 3.58 0.73
CA TRP A 219 -6.61 2.99 -0.37
C TRP A 219 -6.47 1.48 -0.25
N ALA A 220 -6.37 0.98 0.98
CA ALA A 220 -6.14 -0.43 1.23
C ALA A 220 -7.45 -1.20 1.49
N PRO A 221 -7.53 -2.48 1.07
CA PRO A 221 -8.62 -3.35 1.46
C PRO A 221 -8.73 -3.48 2.99
N PRO A 222 -9.94 -3.60 3.56
CA PRO A 222 -10.14 -3.73 5.01
C PRO A 222 -9.33 -4.86 5.65
N SER A 223 -9.14 -5.98 4.95
CA SER A 223 -8.36 -7.12 5.43
C SER A 223 -6.87 -6.83 5.56
N LEU A 224 -6.31 -5.96 4.71
CA LEU A 224 -4.93 -5.52 4.81
C LEU A 224 -4.78 -4.51 5.96
N VAL A 225 -5.73 -3.58 6.12
CA VAL A 225 -5.77 -2.64 7.25
C VAL A 225 -5.81 -3.38 8.59
N ALA A 226 -6.70 -4.37 8.72
CA ALA A 226 -6.82 -5.18 9.92
C ALA A 226 -5.51 -5.94 10.23
N TYR A 227 -4.95 -6.62 9.24
CA TYR A 227 -3.68 -7.34 9.39
C TYR A 227 -2.53 -6.44 9.87
N ILE A 228 -2.41 -5.24 9.31
CA ILE A 228 -1.38 -4.29 9.71
C ILE A 228 -1.66 -3.68 11.08
N GLY A 229 -2.93 -3.44 11.42
CA GLY A 229 -3.34 -3.05 12.76
C GLY A 229 -2.91 -4.06 13.82
N ASP A 230 -3.10 -5.35 13.55
CA ASP A 230 -2.68 -6.43 14.44
C ASP A 230 -1.16 -6.53 14.50
N TRP A 231 -0.49 -6.60 13.34
CA TRP A 231 0.96 -6.71 13.26
C TRP A 231 1.67 -5.56 13.98
N THR A 232 1.20 -4.32 13.79
CA THR A 232 1.78 -3.15 14.47
C THR A 232 1.52 -3.18 15.97
N SER A 233 0.39 -3.71 16.43
CA SER A 233 0.12 -3.86 17.86
C SER A 233 1.06 -4.86 18.53
N ASP A 234 1.37 -5.96 17.82
CA ASP A 234 2.26 -7.02 18.32
C ASP A 234 3.74 -6.62 18.29
N ASN A 235 4.16 -5.84 17.29
CA ASN A 235 5.57 -5.54 17.05
C ASN A 235 6.02 -4.18 17.58
N PHE A 236 5.08 -3.29 17.87
CA PHE A 236 5.31 -1.96 18.43
C PHE A 236 4.53 -1.79 19.73
N PRO A 237 4.92 -2.52 20.80
CA PRO A 237 4.17 -2.51 22.06
C PRO A 237 4.13 -1.10 22.65
N SER A 238 2.97 -0.72 23.15
CA SER A 238 2.83 0.52 23.91
C SER A 238 3.78 0.53 25.11
N PRO A 239 4.29 1.70 25.55
CA PRO A 239 5.13 1.82 26.74
C PRO A 239 4.52 1.17 28.00
N THR A 240 3.19 1.14 28.10
CA THR A 240 2.45 0.44 29.16
C THR A 240 2.68 -1.07 29.17
N THR A 241 2.87 -1.70 28.01
CA THR A 241 3.14 -3.14 27.89
C THR A 241 4.60 -3.46 28.18
N ALA A 242 5.53 -2.59 27.78
CA ALA A 242 6.96 -2.75 28.03
C ALA A 242 7.31 -2.64 29.53
N ALA A 243 6.63 -1.76 30.28
CA ALA A 243 6.83 -1.63 31.72
C ALA A 243 6.44 -2.90 32.52
N LEU A 244 5.48 -3.69 32.02
CA LEU A 244 5.10 -4.98 32.62
C LEU A 244 6.08 -6.10 32.30
N LEU A 245 6.77 -6.05 31.16
CA LEU A 245 7.81 -7.02 30.78
C LEU A 245 9.20 -6.65 31.32
N GLY A 246 9.41 -5.37 31.63
CA GLY A 246 10.69 -4.77 32.08
C GLY A 246 11.16 -5.17 33.48
N PHE A 247 10.37 -5.92 34.25
CA PHE A 247 10.85 -6.55 35.49
C PHE A 247 11.41 -7.98 35.29
N GLY A 248 11.38 -8.53 34.07
CA GLY A 248 11.71 -9.94 33.83
C GLY A 248 12.83 -10.26 32.85
N VAL A 249 13.15 -9.43 31.85
CA VAL A 249 14.00 -9.88 30.73
C VAL A 249 14.95 -8.79 30.23
N VAL A 250 16.15 -8.73 30.82
CA VAL A 250 17.30 -7.93 30.30
C VAL A 250 18.26 -8.80 29.45
N ALA A 251 17.92 -10.04 29.07
CA ALA A 251 18.93 -10.99 28.60
C ALA A 251 18.80 -11.57 27.16
N ALA A 252 17.94 -11.07 26.27
CA ALA A 252 17.64 -11.79 25.00
C ALA A 252 17.97 -11.07 23.67
N ALA A 253 18.59 -9.89 23.65
CA ALA A 253 18.83 -9.15 22.40
C ALA A 253 20.20 -9.40 21.72
N THR A 254 21.12 -10.15 22.32
CA THR A 254 22.49 -10.36 21.79
C THR A 254 22.77 -11.73 21.16
N ALA A 255 21.75 -12.54 20.87
CA ALA A 255 21.97 -13.93 20.41
C ALA A 255 21.82 -14.19 18.90
N ILE A 256 21.23 -13.28 18.11
CA ILE A 256 20.96 -13.57 16.68
C ILE A 256 22.16 -13.28 15.76
N GLY A 257 23.17 -12.53 16.21
CA GLY A 257 24.35 -12.17 15.41
C GLY A 257 25.48 -13.22 15.32
N VAL A 258 25.53 -14.22 16.20
CA VAL A 258 26.72 -15.12 16.30
C VAL A 258 26.53 -16.45 15.55
N ALA A 259 25.30 -16.88 15.27
CA ALA A 259 25.04 -18.14 14.58
C ALA A 259 25.48 -18.15 13.10
N ALA A 260 25.55 -16.99 12.44
CA ALA A 260 26.01 -16.88 11.05
C ALA A 260 27.55 -16.97 10.90
N ALA A 261 28.32 -16.64 11.94
CA ALA A 261 29.78 -16.68 11.89
C ALA A 261 30.37 -18.09 12.11
N MET A 262 29.69 -18.95 12.90
CA MET A 262 30.21 -20.30 13.18
C MET A 262 29.98 -21.31 12.04
N SER A 263 29.00 -21.08 11.15
CA SER A 263 28.72 -21.97 10.01
C SER A 263 29.75 -21.83 8.86
N ARG A 264 30.40 -20.66 8.72
CA ARG A 264 31.48 -20.46 7.72
C ARG A 264 32.84 -21.05 8.13
N SER A 265 33.11 -21.20 9.43
CA SER A 265 34.38 -21.76 9.93
C SER A 265 34.47 -23.28 9.72
N LYS A 266 33.34 -24.01 9.78
CA LYS A 266 33.33 -25.47 9.59
C LYS A 266 33.60 -25.90 8.13
N LYS A 267 33.07 -25.16 7.14
CA LYS A 267 33.28 -25.48 5.70
C LYS A 267 34.70 -25.24 5.20
N ASN A 268 35.50 -24.41 5.88
CA ASN A 268 36.89 -24.16 5.48
C ASN A 268 37.89 -25.20 6.01
N LYS A 269 37.47 -26.04 6.97
CA LYS A 269 38.32 -27.10 7.53
C LYS A 269 38.28 -28.40 6.71
N GLU A 270 37.22 -28.62 5.94
CA GLU A 270 37.06 -29.81 5.08
C GLU A 270 37.74 -29.67 3.71
N ARG A 271 38.10 -28.47 3.26
CA ARG A 271 38.80 -28.25 1.98
C ARG A 271 40.33 -28.30 2.04
N ARG A 272 40.91 -28.72 3.18
CA ARG A 272 42.38 -28.81 3.37
C ARG A 272 42.91 -30.24 3.48
N HIS A 273 42.07 -31.25 3.24
CA HIS A 273 42.47 -32.66 3.29
C HIS A 273 42.19 -33.45 2.01
N ASP A 274 41.90 -32.77 0.91
CA ASP A 274 41.95 -33.34 -0.45
C ASP A 274 43.08 -32.67 -1.25
#